data_AF-A0A402DNF3-F1
#
_entry.id   AF-A0A402DNF3-F1
#
_cell.length_a   1.000
_cell.length_b   1.000
_cell.length_c   1.000
_cell.angle_alpha   90.00
_cell.angle_beta   90.00
_cell.angle_gamma   90.00
#
_symmetry.space_group_name_H-M   'P 1'
#
loop_
_entity.id
_entity.type
_entity.pdbx_description
1 polymer ?
#
loop_
_entity_poly.entity_id
_entity_poly.type
_entity_poly.pdbx_seq_one_letter_code
_entity_poly.pdbx_strand_id
1 'polypeptide(L)'
;MGLLNKALVSGAVLVVGARVRAQVRDARETKRRKSSAPQFDTRLSGQDFIDIAGEIARKTPRVVRAEVRGMTVTLVVRSNSGLTNWEAEADFNDYGRLTGTYWLTSENDQSPIPEFFASGLQDEVCKRIGAPSGP
;
A
#
# COMPACT_ATOMS: atom_id res chain seq x y z
N MET A 1 43.69 -30.43 0.22
CA MET A 1 44.79 -29.79 0.98
C MET A 1 44.75 -28.30 0.62
N GLY A 2 43.97 -27.45 1.28
CA GLY A 2 44.15 -27.02 2.67
C GLY A 2 45.05 -25.78 2.66
N LEU A 3 44.50 -24.62 3.08
CA LEU A 3 45.18 -23.42 3.66
C LEU A 3 44.35 -22.16 3.39
N LEU A 4 43.20 -22.01 4.05
CA LEU A 4 42.64 -20.69 4.34
C LEU A 4 42.12 -20.69 5.78
N ASN A 5 43.07 -20.55 6.69
CA ASN A 5 42.83 -20.34 8.11
C ASN A 5 42.88 -18.82 8.38
N LYS A 6 41.72 -18.28 8.80
CA LYS A 6 41.51 -17.21 9.79
C LYS A 6 42.36 -15.91 9.75
N ALA A 7 41.69 -14.80 9.43
CA ALA A 7 41.53 -13.62 10.30
C ALA A 7 40.42 -12.71 9.71
N LEU A 8 39.23 -12.62 10.32
CA LEU A 8 38.86 -11.60 11.31
C LEU A 8 38.58 -10.21 10.67
N VAL A 9 37.34 -10.03 10.20
CA VAL A 9 36.69 -8.70 10.16
C VAL A 9 35.41 -8.79 10.99
N SER A 10 35.62 -8.96 12.28
CA SER A 10 34.63 -8.73 13.33
C SER A 10 34.28 -7.25 13.35
N GLY A 11 33.23 -6.84 12.62
CA GLY A 11 32.74 -5.46 12.69
C GLY A 11 31.69 -5.08 11.64
N ALA A 12 31.75 -5.65 10.43
CA ALA A 12 30.90 -5.21 9.32
C ALA A 12 29.66 -6.09 9.03
N VAL A 13 29.55 -7.29 9.62
CA VAL A 13 28.51 -8.27 9.23
C VAL A 13 27.15 -7.99 9.86
N LEU A 14 27.08 -7.31 11.02
CA LEU A 14 25.79 -7.08 11.69
C LEU A 14 24.89 -6.09 10.93
N VAL A 15 25.46 -5.06 10.28
CA VAL A 15 24.67 -4.04 9.58
C VAL A 15 24.08 -4.60 8.28
N VAL A 16 24.81 -5.46 7.56
CA VAL A 16 24.29 -6.13 6.37
C VAL A 16 23.23 -7.17 6.74
N GLY A 17 23.46 -7.97 7.79
CA GLY A 17 22.50 -8.98 8.24
C GLY A 17 21.16 -8.41 8.74
N ALA A 18 21.19 -7.28 9.45
CA ALA A 18 19.98 -6.64 9.96
C ALA A 18 19.13 -6.02 8.83
N ARG A 19 19.76 -5.33 7.87
CA ARG A 19 19.07 -4.73 6.71
C ARG A 19 18.40 -5.79 5.84
N VAL A 20 19.08 -6.91 5.58
CA VAL A 20 18.52 -8.04 4.81
C VAL A 20 17.36 -8.69 5.57
N ARG A 21 17.49 -8.93 6.88
CA ARG A 21 16.39 -9.51 7.68
C ARG A 21 15.17 -8.59 7.76
N ALA A 22 15.38 -7.28 7.90
CA ALA A 22 14.30 -6.29 7.91
C ALA A 22 13.53 -6.31 6.58
N GLN A 23 14.22 -6.22 5.44
CA GLN A 23 13.60 -6.27 4.12
C GLN A 23 12.83 -7.58 3.88
N VAL A 24 13.38 -8.73 4.28
CA VAL A 24 12.70 -10.02 4.15
C VAL A 24 11.45 -10.08 5.05
N ARG A 25 11.50 -9.50 6.25
CA ARG A 25 10.35 -9.44 7.16
C ARG A 25 9.26 -8.54 6.60
N ASP A 26 9.63 -7.38 6.06
CA ASP A 26 8.68 -6.41 5.49
C ASP A 26 8.02 -6.94 4.21
N ALA A 27 8.79 -7.66 3.38
CA ALA A 27 8.25 -8.36 2.21
C ALA A 27 7.32 -9.52 2.60
N ARG A 28 7.66 -10.28 3.64
CA ARG A 28 6.78 -11.34 4.19
C ARG A 28 5.51 -10.75 4.77
N GLU A 29 5.60 -9.62 5.46
CA GLU A 29 4.44 -8.98 6.07
C GLU A 29 3.49 -8.42 5.01
N THR A 30 4.02 -7.76 3.99
CA THR A 30 3.24 -7.30 2.84
C THR A 30 2.55 -8.46 2.14
N LYS A 31 3.26 -9.58 1.94
CA LYS A 31 2.66 -10.82 1.40
C LYS A 31 1.56 -11.35 2.30
N ARG A 32 1.76 -11.38 3.62
CA ARG A 32 0.78 -11.86 4.59
C ARG A 32 -0.51 -11.05 4.51
N ARG A 33 -0.42 -9.72 4.55
CA ARG A 33 -1.58 -8.82 4.41
C ARG A 33 -2.32 -9.03 3.08
N LYS A 34 -1.59 -8.97 1.96
CA LYS A 34 -2.17 -9.14 0.61
C LYS A 34 -2.77 -10.54 0.37
N SER A 35 -2.28 -11.56 1.07
CA SER A 35 -2.79 -12.93 0.94
C SER A 35 -4.07 -13.20 1.74
N SER A 36 -4.44 -12.32 2.67
CA SER A 36 -5.70 -12.46 3.42
C SER A 36 -6.88 -12.16 2.50
N ALA A 37 -7.85 -13.07 2.46
CA ALA A 37 -9.06 -12.88 1.67
C ALA A 37 -9.85 -11.66 2.19
N PRO A 38 -10.23 -10.71 1.31
CA PRO A 38 -10.93 -9.50 1.71
C PRO A 38 -12.34 -9.82 2.20
N GLN A 39 -12.67 -9.33 3.40
CA GLN A 39 -13.98 -9.42 4.04
C GLN A 39 -14.46 -8.01 4.35
N PHE A 40 -15.39 -7.53 3.54
CA PHE A 40 -16.02 -6.23 3.72
C PHE A 40 -16.95 -6.24 4.95
N ASP A 41 -17.03 -5.11 5.63
CA ASP A 41 -17.96 -4.90 6.74
C ASP A 41 -19.39 -4.77 6.18
N THR A 42 -20.41 -5.20 6.93
CA THR A 42 -21.81 -5.07 6.49
C THR A 42 -22.25 -3.63 6.29
N ARG A 43 -21.57 -2.66 6.91
CA ARG A 43 -21.80 -1.22 6.78
C ARG A 43 -21.17 -0.59 5.54
N LEU A 44 -20.25 -1.31 4.89
CA LEU A 44 -19.62 -0.86 3.64
C LEU A 44 -19.36 -2.07 2.74
N SER A 45 -20.23 -2.27 1.76
CA SER A 45 -20.05 -3.35 0.79
C SER A 45 -18.85 -3.10 -0.12
N GLY A 46 -18.40 -4.16 -0.81
CA GLY A 46 -17.37 -4.02 -1.84
C GLY A 46 -17.79 -3.09 -2.98
N GLN A 47 -19.09 -3.03 -3.31
CA GLN A 47 -19.59 -2.10 -4.32
C GLN A 47 -19.55 -0.65 -3.83
N ASP A 48 -19.93 -0.39 -2.57
CA ASP A 48 -19.81 0.95 -1.99
C ASP A 48 -18.35 1.42 -2.01
N PHE A 49 -17.41 0.53 -1.67
CA PHE A 49 -15.99 0.82 -1.74
C PHE A 49 -15.52 1.19 -3.16
N ILE A 50 -15.97 0.44 -4.17
CA ILE A 50 -15.69 0.73 -5.58
C ILE A 50 -16.24 2.10 -5.97
N ASP A 51 -17.48 2.40 -5.59
CA ASP A 51 -18.16 3.63 -5.97
C ASP A 51 -17.50 4.86 -5.35
N ILE A 52 -17.14 4.78 -4.06
CA ILE A 52 -16.42 5.83 -3.33
C ILE A 52 -15.02 6.04 -3.95
N ALA A 53 -14.26 4.96 -4.16
CA ALA A 53 -12.95 5.04 -4.78
C ALA A 53 -13.02 5.69 -6.17
N GLY A 54 -14.01 5.32 -6.96
CA GLY A 54 -14.28 5.93 -8.27
C GLY A 54 -14.65 7.41 -8.17
N GLU A 55 -15.45 7.80 -7.18
CA GLU A 55 -15.83 9.20 -6.96
C GLU A 55 -14.64 10.08 -6.58
N ILE A 56 -13.81 9.61 -5.65
CA ILE A 56 -12.60 10.32 -5.23
C ILE A 56 -11.64 10.43 -6.40
N ALA A 57 -11.40 9.34 -7.14
CA ALA A 57 -10.52 9.34 -8.31
C ALA A 57 -10.93 10.37 -9.37
N ARG A 58 -12.24 10.52 -9.64
CA ARG A 58 -12.75 11.54 -10.56
C ARG A 58 -12.50 12.97 -10.08
N LYS A 59 -12.48 13.19 -8.77
CA LYS A 59 -12.23 14.49 -8.14
C LYS A 59 -10.73 14.79 -7.97
N THR A 60 -9.87 13.78 -8.01
CA THR A 60 -8.42 13.93 -7.89
C THR A 60 -7.79 14.33 -9.23
N PRO A 61 -7.18 15.52 -9.36
CA PRO A 61 -6.55 15.95 -10.60
C PRO A 61 -5.48 14.97 -11.10
N ARG A 62 -5.43 14.78 -12.43
CA ARG A 62 -4.46 13.92 -13.15
C ARG A 62 -4.61 12.42 -12.93
N VAL A 63 -5.50 11.96 -12.05
CA VAL A 63 -5.91 10.55 -12.03
C VAL A 63 -6.73 10.29 -13.29
N VAL A 64 -6.24 9.39 -14.13
CA VAL A 64 -6.89 9.01 -15.39
C VAL A 64 -7.87 7.87 -15.16
N ARG A 65 -7.51 6.95 -14.27
CA ARG A 65 -8.29 5.75 -13.96
C ARG A 65 -7.95 5.26 -12.55
N ALA A 66 -8.93 4.66 -11.89
CA ALA A 66 -8.75 3.83 -10.70
C ALA A 66 -9.31 2.44 -10.99
N GLU A 67 -8.53 1.40 -10.73
CA GLU A 67 -8.94 0.00 -10.80
C GLU A 67 -9.00 -0.58 -9.39
N VAL A 68 -10.12 -1.18 -9.03
CA VAL A 68 -10.32 -1.77 -7.71
C VAL A 68 -10.26 -3.29 -7.81
N ARG A 69 -9.44 -3.92 -6.98
CA ARG A 69 -9.33 -5.38 -6.84
C ARG A 69 -9.38 -5.75 -5.36
N GLY A 70 -10.52 -6.25 -4.90
CA GLY A 70 -10.75 -6.45 -3.47
C GLY A 70 -10.71 -5.11 -2.72
N MET A 71 -9.80 -4.97 -1.75
CA MET A 71 -9.58 -3.73 -0.99
C MET A 71 -8.35 -2.95 -1.47
N THR A 72 -7.82 -3.28 -2.65
CA THR A 72 -6.66 -2.61 -3.23
C THR A 72 -7.10 -1.77 -4.43
N VAL A 73 -6.61 -0.54 -4.51
CA VAL A 73 -6.91 0.40 -5.60
C VAL A 73 -5.62 0.75 -6.34
N THR A 74 -5.58 0.45 -7.64
CA THR A 74 -4.50 0.88 -8.54
C THR A 74 -4.92 2.15 -9.27
N LEU A 75 -4.16 3.23 -9.05
CA LEU A 75 -4.32 4.53 -9.71
C LEU A 75 -3.41 4.58 -10.93
N VAL A 76 -3.96 4.99 -12.06
CA VAL A 76 -3.19 5.41 -13.24
C VAL A 76 -3.17 6.93 -13.27
N VAL A 77 -1.99 7.53 -13.11
CA VAL A 77 -1.83 8.98 -12.95
C VAL A 77 -1.01 9.55 -14.11
N ARG A 78 -1.51 10.62 -14.72
CA ARG A 78 -0.81 11.33 -15.79
C ARG A 78 0.37 12.13 -15.22
N SER A 79 1.54 12.08 -15.86
CA SER A 79 2.72 12.85 -15.47
C SER A 79 2.51 14.37 -15.62
N ASN A 80 3.36 15.20 -14.98
CA ASN A 80 3.24 16.67 -15.04
C ASN A 80 3.36 17.20 -16.47
N SER A 81 4.21 16.56 -17.30
CA SER A 81 4.37 16.91 -18.71
C SER A 81 3.18 16.47 -19.57
N GLY A 82 2.33 15.58 -19.05
CA GLY A 82 1.22 14.99 -19.80
C GLY A 82 1.61 13.91 -20.81
N LEU A 83 2.90 13.60 -20.94
CA LEU A 83 3.44 12.71 -21.98
C LEU A 83 3.37 11.22 -21.61
N THR A 84 3.27 10.91 -20.32
CA THR A 84 3.32 9.55 -19.79
C THR A 84 2.32 9.37 -18.67
N ASN A 85 2.01 8.12 -18.35
CA ASN A 85 1.31 7.75 -17.13
C ASN A 85 2.23 6.92 -16.24
N TRP A 86 1.93 6.92 -14.96
CA TRP A 86 2.59 6.10 -13.95
C TRP A 86 1.55 5.55 -12.98
N GLU A 87 1.90 4.48 -12.28
CA GLU A 87 0.99 3.78 -11.39
C GLU A 87 1.31 4.01 -9.91
N ALA A 88 0.25 4.05 -9.10
CA ALA A 88 0.34 3.90 -7.65
C ALA A 88 -0.72 2.93 -7.17
N GLU A 89 -0.42 2.24 -6.08
CA GLU A 89 -1.30 1.28 -5.43
C GLU A 89 -1.58 1.75 -4.00
N ALA A 90 -2.86 1.83 -3.65
CA ALA A 90 -3.34 2.02 -2.29
C ALA A 90 -4.03 0.74 -1.82
N ASP A 91 -3.38 0.04 -0.89
CA ASP A 91 -3.86 -1.21 -0.31
C ASP A 91 -4.55 -0.95 1.02
N PHE A 92 -5.86 -1.21 1.13
CA PHE A 92 -6.66 -1.09 2.35
C PHE A 92 -6.92 -2.44 3.02
N ASN A 93 -6.26 -3.51 2.56
CA ASN A 93 -6.42 -4.83 3.13
C ASN A 93 -5.63 -4.96 4.46
N ASP A 94 -6.31 -4.73 5.56
CA ASP A 94 -5.79 -4.91 6.91
C ASP A 94 -6.10 -6.32 7.41
N TYR A 95 -5.28 -7.29 6.99
CA TYR A 95 -5.42 -8.71 7.32
C TYR A 95 -6.78 -9.32 6.97
N GLY A 96 -7.35 -8.92 5.83
CA GLY A 96 -8.65 -9.36 5.34
C GLY A 96 -9.78 -8.45 5.78
N ARG A 97 -9.51 -7.39 6.56
CA ARG A 97 -10.53 -6.45 7.03
C ARG A 97 -10.30 -5.09 6.43
N LEU A 98 -11.40 -4.39 6.18
CA LEU A 98 -11.35 -2.98 5.87
C LEU A 98 -11.46 -2.19 7.17
N THR A 99 -10.40 -1.46 7.54
CA THR A 99 -10.33 -0.69 8.79
C THR A 99 -10.07 0.81 8.57
N GLY A 100 -9.74 1.19 7.35
CA GLY A 100 -9.25 2.53 7.00
C GLY A 100 -7.72 2.65 7.05
N THR A 101 -7.01 1.69 7.63
CA THR A 101 -5.55 1.60 7.47
C THR A 101 -5.21 1.32 6.02
N TYR A 102 -4.24 2.04 5.47
CA TYR A 102 -3.77 1.82 4.11
C TYR A 102 -2.24 1.78 4.01
N TRP A 103 -1.77 1.19 2.92
CA TRP A 103 -0.36 1.17 2.53
C TRP A 103 -0.24 1.64 1.08
N LEU A 104 0.73 2.53 0.84
CA LEU A 104 0.98 3.10 -0.48
C LEU A 104 2.23 2.49 -1.12
N THR A 105 2.15 2.24 -2.41
CA THR A 105 3.29 1.99 -3.29
C THR A 105 3.12 2.89 -4.51
N SER A 106 4.15 3.62 -4.91
CA SER A 106 4.07 4.56 -6.02
C SER A 106 5.30 4.42 -6.91
N GLU A 107 5.11 4.54 -8.23
CA GLU A 107 6.24 4.74 -9.15
C GLU A 107 6.84 6.16 -9.02
N ASN A 108 6.12 7.08 -8.37
CA ASN A 108 6.56 8.45 -8.13
C ASN A 108 6.29 8.86 -6.66
N ASP A 109 7.26 8.60 -5.79
CA ASP A 109 7.18 8.90 -4.36
C ASP A 109 7.19 10.41 -4.03
N GLN A 110 7.50 11.27 -5.00
CA GLN A 110 7.47 12.73 -4.83
C GLN A 110 6.07 13.31 -5.12
N SER A 111 5.14 12.51 -5.66
CA SER A 111 3.80 12.98 -5.96
C SER A 111 2.89 12.89 -4.73
N PRO A 112 2.17 13.97 -4.36
CA PRO A 112 1.19 13.92 -3.28
C PRO A 112 -0.14 13.27 -3.70
N ILE A 113 -0.33 12.96 -4.99
CA ILE A 113 -1.60 12.47 -5.54
C ILE A 113 -2.05 11.14 -4.90
N PRO A 114 -1.18 10.12 -4.75
CA PRO A 114 -1.59 8.85 -4.15
C PRO A 114 -2.01 9.01 -2.69
N GLU A 115 -1.30 9.83 -1.92
CA GLU A 115 -1.60 10.10 -0.52
C GLU A 115 -2.90 10.89 -0.36
N PHE A 116 -3.11 11.91 -1.19
CA PHE A 116 -4.37 12.67 -1.21
C PHE A 116 -5.56 11.75 -1.51
N PHE A 117 -5.44 10.88 -2.51
CA PHE A 117 -6.46 9.91 -2.85
C PHE A 117 -6.73 8.94 -1.69
N ALA A 118 -5.67 8.30 -1.16
CA ALA A 118 -5.80 7.29 -0.12
C ALA A 118 -6.36 7.86 1.19
N SER A 119 -5.95 9.08 1.56
CA SER A 119 -6.49 9.77 2.73
C SER A 119 -7.97 10.09 2.58
N GLY A 120 -8.40 10.55 1.39
CA GLY A 120 -9.82 10.78 1.13
C GLY A 120 -10.65 9.49 1.21
N LEU A 121 -10.11 8.37 0.72
CA LEU A 121 -10.80 7.08 0.79
C LEU A 121 -10.82 6.53 2.22
N GLN A 122 -9.74 6.69 2.98
CA GLN A 122 -9.69 6.39 4.41
C GLN A 122 -10.77 7.16 5.18
N ASP A 123 -10.92 8.46 4.93
CA ASP A 123 -11.95 9.27 5.60
C ASP A 123 -13.35 8.72 5.35
N GLU A 124 -13.66 8.36 4.10
CA GLU A 124 -14.97 7.82 3.72
C GLU A 124 -15.23 6.42 4.28
N VAL A 125 -14.19 5.59 4.40
CA VAL A 125 -14.25 4.30 5.07
C VAL A 125 -14.51 4.51 6.57
N CYS A 126 -13.66 5.27 7.26
CA CYS A 126 -13.77 5.55 8.70
C CYS A 126 -15.11 6.17 9.09
N LYS A 127 -15.69 7.04 8.25
CA LYS A 127 -17.03 7.60 8.48
C LYS A 127 -18.14 6.54 8.51
N ARG A 128 -18.02 5.48 7.70
CA ARG A 128 -19.07 4.45 7.55
C ARG A 128 -18.92 3.29 8.54
N ILE A 129 -17.68 2.85 8.77
CA ILE A 129 -17.40 1.68 9.62
C ILE A 129 -16.87 2.06 11.02
N GLY A 130 -16.68 3.35 11.29
CA GLY A 130 -16.03 3.85 12.50
C GLY A 130 -14.51 3.89 12.36
N ALA A 131 -13.85 4.73 13.17
CA ALA A 131 -12.39 4.72 13.27
C ALA A 131 -11.91 3.33 13.69
N PRO A 132 -10.69 2.90 13.30
CA PRO A 132 -10.12 1.66 13.79
C PRO A 132 -10.19 1.70 15.32
N SER A 133 -10.93 0.76 15.90
CA SER A 133 -10.90 0.53 17.33
C SER A 133 -9.45 0.22 17.68
N GLY A 134 -8.74 1.21 18.22
CA GLY A 134 -7.40 1.04 18.74
C GLY A 134 -7.39 -0.06 19.81
N PRO A 135 -6.23 -0.65 20.09
CA PRO A 135 -6.09 -1.68 21.12
C PRO A 135 -6.62 -1.22 22.48
#